data_AF-A0A8D8NBY4-F1
#
_entry.id   AF-A0A8D8NBY4-F1
#
_cell.length_a   1.000
_cell.length_b   1.000
_cell.length_c   1.000
_cell.angle_alpha   90.00
_cell.angle_beta   90.00
_cell.angle_gamma   90.00
#
_symmetry.space_group_name_H-M   'P 1'
#
loop_
_entity.id
_entity.type
_entity.pdbx_description
1 polymer ?
#
loop_
_entity_poly.entity_id
_entity_poly.type
_entity_poly.pdbx_seq_one_letter_code
_entity_poly.pdbx_strand_id
1 'polypeptide(L)'
;YDESSDFKRKNNNKLFFPANSLGRTHFGASCAEFFPVLATMVNLRQRKKTRKLRGHVSHGHGRIGKHRKHPGGRGNAGGMHHHRINYDKYHPGYFGKVGMRNFHLNRNHQYCPTLNLTKLWALVGEDKRIECKKDATKVPVVDLVKFGYFKLLGTGHIPKQPIIVKAKFFSRNAERKIKLAGGACILRA
;
A
#
# COMPACT_ATOMS: atom_id res chain seq x y z
N TYR A 1 18.48 5.81 -40.53
CA TYR A 1 17.10 5.55 -40.93
C TYR A 1 16.70 4.13 -40.55
N ASP A 2 16.24 3.82 -39.34
CA ASP A 2 16.12 4.59 -38.12
C ASP A 2 16.32 3.66 -36.92
N GLU A 3 17.07 4.18 -35.96
CA GLU A 3 17.31 3.63 -34.64
C GLU A 3 16.04 3.76 -33.79
N SER A 4 15.61 2.68 -33.12
CA SER A 4 14.82 2.84 -31.88
C SER A 4 14.75 1.52 -31.10
N SER A 5 15.83 1.17 -30.40
CA SER A 5 15.82 0.18 -29.33
C SER A 5 16.44 0.77 -28.08
N ASP A 6 15.62 1.36 -27.20
CA ASP A 6 15.79 1.29 -25.73
C ASP A 6 14.81 2.23 -25.01
N PHE A 7 13.71 1.69 -24.49
CA PHE A 7 12.97 2.34 -23.39
C PHE A 7 12.79 1.36 -22.23
N LYS A 8 13.89 1.16 -21.49
CA LYS A 8 13.89 0.53 -20.17
C LYS A 8 13.08 1.41 -19.21
N ARG A 9 11.89 0.93 -18.81
CA ARG A 9 11.18 1.41 -17.63
C ARG A 9 12.07 1.25 -16.38
N LYS A 10 12.72 2.33 -15.96
CA LYS A 10 13.26 2.48 -14.60
C LYS A 10 12.11 2.91 -13.69
N ASN A 11 11.45 1.94 -13.07
CA ASN A 11 10.73 2.18 -11.82
C ASN A 11 11.74 2.04 -10.68
N ASN A 12 12.13 3.16 -10.09
CA ASN A 12 12.63 3.22 -8.72
C ASN A 12 12.03 4.48 -8.08
N ASN A 13 10.86 4.30 -7.47
CA ASN A 13 10.30 5.21 -6.49
C ASN A 13 11.29 5.31 -5.31
N LYS A 14 12.19 6.29 -5.35
CA LYS A 14 12.78 6.85 -4.15
C LYS A 14 11.86 7.95 -3.66
N LEU A 15 11.14 7.66 -2.57
CA LEU A 15 10.53 8.68 -1.73
C LEU A 15 11.62 9.67 -1.32
N PHE A 16 11.54 10.90 -1.83
CA PHE A 16 12.37 12.02 -1.45
C PHE A 16 11.53 12.89 -0.51
N PHE A 17 11.76 12.79 0.79
CA PHE A 17 11.25 13.77 1.75
C PHE A 17 12.28 14.90 1.86
N PRO A 18 11.93 16.17 1.63
CA PRO A 18 12.82 17.28 1.92
C PRO A 18 12.87 17.48 3.44
N ALA A 19 14.07 17.32 4.03
CA ALA A 19 14.34 17.77 5.38
C ALA A 19 14.39 19.31 5.37
N ASN A 20 13.39 19.94 6.00
CA ASN A 20 13.43 21.36 6.32
C ASN A 20 14.61 21.65 7.24
N SER A 21 15.39 22.65 6.85
CA SER A 21 16.49 23.25 7.60
C SER A 21 15.99 23.83 8.93
N LEU A 22 16.44 23.28 10.05
CA LEU A 22 16.39 23.91 11.36
C LEU A 22 17.82 24.08 11.88
N GLY A 23 18.21 25.35 12.02
CA GLY A 23 19.14 25.90 13.00
C GLY A 23 20.44 25.16 13.29
N ARG A 24 21.54 25.64 12.71
CA ARG A 24 22.87 25.56 13.34
C ARG A 24 22.88 26.48 14.56
N THR A 25 23.06 25.90 15.76
CA THR A 25 23.67 26.60 16.88
C THR A 25 24.72 25.67 17.52
N HIS A 26 25.95 26.15 17.51
CA HIS A 26 27.11 25.58 18.17
C HIS A 26 26.86 25.42 19.67
N PHE A 27 27.26 24.30 20.27
CA PHE A 27 27.85 24.27 21.63
C PHE A 27 28.50 22.92 21.91
N GLY A 28 29.75 22.96 22.39
CA GLY A 28 30.25 22.09 23.45
C GLY A 28 30.70 20.67 23.07
N ALA A 29 32.01 20.48 23.04
CA ALA A 29 32.64 19.16 23.13
C ALA A 29 32.46 18.55 24.54
N SER A 30 32.00 17.31 24.62
CA SER A 30 32.32 16.35 25.68
C SER A 30 32.14 14.95 25.08
N CYS A 31 33.24 14.22 24.91
CA CYS A 31 33.74 13.20 25.82
C CYS A 31 32.89 11.91 25.78
N ALA A 32 33.51 10.89 25.18
CA ALA A 32 33.28 9.45 25.38
C ALA A 32 31.85 8.98 25.70
N GLU A 33 31.18 8.43 24.68
CA GLU A 33 30.55 7.10 24.70
C GLU A 33 29.65 6.99 23.47
N PHE A 34 30.19 6.45 22.38
CA PHE A 34 29.37 5.99 21.26
C PHE A 34 29.85 4.61 20.88
N PHE A 35 29.08 3.61 21.31
CA PHE A 35 29.12 2.24 20.80
C PHE A 35 29.42 2.28 19.29
N PRO A 36 30.39 1.52 18.78
CA PRO A 36 30.39 1.23 17.38
C PRO A 36 29.18 0.32 17.19
N VAL A 37 28.03 0.87 16.81
CA VAL A 37 27.13 0.16 15.91
C VAL A 37 27.91 0.07 14.60
N LEU A 38 28.91 -0.82 14.62
CA LEU A 38 29.47 -1.46 13.48
C LEU A 38 28.24 -2.05 12.82
N ALA A 39 27.69 -1.30 11.86
CA ALA A 39 26.78 -1.84 10.90
C ALA A 39 27.55 -3.00 10.29
N THR A 40 27.37 -4.19 10.85
CA THR A 40 27.75 -5.45 10.24
C THR A 40 26.85 -5.49 9.02
N MET A 41 27.32 -4.86 7.95
CA MET A 41 26.88 -5.15 6.60
C MET A 41 27.24 -6.61 6.42
N VAL A 42 26.35 -7.50 6.91
CA VAL A 42 26.44 -8.94 6.70
C VAL A 42 26.58 -9.07 5.20
N ASN A 43 27.78 -9.44 4.77
CA ASN A 43 28.14 -9.38 3.38
C ASN A 43 27.26 -10.40 2.67
N LEU A 44 26.17 -9.96 2.04
CA LEU A 44 25.11 -10.82 1.48
C LEU A 44 25.66 -11.80 0.42
N ARG A 45 26.87 -11.54 -0.08
CA ARG A 45 27.62 -12.44 -0.97
C ARG A 45 28.10 -13.72 -0.28
N GLN A 46 28.39 -13.68 1.02
CA GLN A 46 28.89 -14.83 1.80
C GLN A 46 27.79 -15.85 2.11
N ARG A 47 26.53 -15.43 2.23
CA ARG A 47 25.38 -16.29 2.56
C ARG A 47 24.74 -16.99 1.34
N LYS A 48 25.26 -16.81 0.13
CA LYS A 48 24.70 -17.44 -1.08
C LYS A 48 24.91 -18.96 -1.08
N LYS A 49 23.89 -19.72 -1.50
CA LYS A 49 23.98 -21.18 -1.72
C LYS A 49 25.20 -21.57 -2.56
N THR A 50 25.54 -20.74 -3.55
CA THR A 50 26.72 -20.91 -4.41
C THR A 50 28.03 -21.03 -3.63
N ARG A 51 28.19 -20.34 -2.50
CA ARG A 51 29.43 -20.44 -1.69
C ARG A 51 29.57 -21.80 -1.02
N LYS A 52 28.46 -22.34 -0.49
CA LYS A 52 28.42 -23.67 0.14
C LYS A 52 28.61 -24.80 -0.88
N LEU A 53 28.18 -24.61 -2.13
CA LEU A 53 28.24 -25.63 -3.17
C LEU A 53 29.56 -25.64 -3.98
N ARG A 54 30.54 -24.79 -3.66
CA ARG A 54 31.86 -24.85 -4.30
C ARG A 54 32.54 -26.17 -3.96
N GLY A 55 33.10 -26.84 -4.97
CA GLY A 55 33.67 -28.19 -4.83
C GLY A 55 32.69 -29.32 -5.16
N HIS A 56 31.38 -29.05 -5.23
CA HIS A 56 30.42 -30.04 -5.72
C HIS A 56 30.33 -30.05 -7.26
N VAL A 57 30.40 -31.25 -7.85
CA VAL A 57 30.49 -31.45 -9.31
C VAL A 57 29.33 -30.82 -10.10
N SER A 58 28.09 -30.88 -9.61
CA SER A 58 26.89 -30.44 -10.35
C SER A 58 26.22 -29.17 -9.83
N HIS A 59 26.82 -28.50 -8.83
CA HIS A 59 26.27 -27.30 -8.19
C HIS A 59 24.78 -27.42 -7.76
N GLY A 60 24.32 -28.63 -7.43
CA GLY A 60 22.96 -28.88 -6.96
C GLY A 60 21.88 -28.94 -8.06
N HIS A 61 22.25 -29.10 -9.33
CA HIS A 61 21.31 -29.26 -10.46
C HIS A 61 21.18 -30.71 -10.96
N GLY A 62 21.71 -31.69 -10.21
CA GLY A 62 21.70 -33.10 -10.57
C GLY A 62 22.68 -33.46 -11.69
N ARG A 63 23.02 -34.76 -11.83
CA ARG A 63 23.96 -35.24 -12.86
C ARG A 63 23.30 -35.49 -14.22
N ILE A 64 22.08 -36.05 -14.21
CA ILE A 64 21.37 -36.52 -15.42
C ILE A 64 20.64 -35.37 -16.12
N GLY A 65 19.72 -34.69 -15.42
CA GLY A 65 18.89 -33.63 -16.02
C GLY A 65 19.69 -32.40 -16.46
N LYS A 66 20.76 -32.06 -15.73
CA LYS A 66 21.65 -30.90 -15.91
C LYS A 66 20.92 -29.55 -15.91
N HIS A 67 21.66 -28.49 -15.60
CA HIS A 67 21.13 -27.14 -15.76
C HIS A 67 21.26 -26.71 -17.24
N ARG A 68 20.12 -26.51 -17.91
CA ARG A 68 20.06 -26.07 -19.31
C ARG A 68 19.41 -24.69 -19.41
N LYS A 69 19.65 -23.99 -20.52
CA LYS A 69 19.26 -22.58 -20.69
C LYS A 69 17.73 -22.36 -20.57
N HIS A 70 16.89 -23.05 -21.36
CA HIS A 70 15.42 -22.92 -21.31
C HIS A 70 14.70 -24.21 -21.76
N PRO A 71 14.53 -25.22 -20.89
CA PRO A 71 13.95 -26.51 -21.30
C PRO A 71 12.44 -26.48 -21.55
N GLY A 72 11.67 -25.61 -20.86
CA GLY A 72 10.21 -25.50 -21.00
C GLY A 72 9.72 -24.31 -21.83
N GLY A 73 10.63 -23.63 -22.53
CA GLY A 73 10.39 -22.33 -23.16
C GLY A 73 10.79 -21.14 -22.28
N ARG A 74 10.56 -19.93 -22.78
CA ARG A 74 10.90 -18.67 -22.10
C ARG A 74 9.64 -17.97 -21.60
N GLY A 75 9.68 -17.42 -20.39
CA GLY A 75 8.55 -16.68 -19.82
C GLY A 75 7.29 -17.55 -19.69
N ASN A 76 6.15 -17.04 -20.16
CA ASN A 76 4.84 -17.69 -20.06
C ASN A 76 4.54 -18.66 -21.22
N ALA A 77 5.57 -19.22 -21.86
CA ALA A 77 5.40 -20.15 -22.97
C ALA A 77 4.65 -21.43 -22.55
N GLY A 78 3.86 -21.97 -23.49
CA GLY A 78 3.17 -23.25 -23.30
C GLY A 78 1.96 -23.21 -22.36
N GLY A 79 1.46 -22.03 -22.00
CA GLY A 79 0.40 -21.90 -20.99
C GLY A 79 -0.92 -22.62 -21.32
N MET A 80 -1.23 -22.85 -22.60
CA MET A 80 -2.38 -23.68 -23.04
C MET A 80 -1.97 -25.09 -23.50
N HIS A 81 -0.67 -25.39 -23.54
CA HIS A 81 -0.12 -26.64 -24.04
C HIS A 81 0.56 -27.40 -22.89
N HIS A 82 1.88 -27.53 -22.90
CA HIS A 82 2.64 -28.33 -21.94
C HIS A 82 2.69 -27.75 -20.51
N HIS A 83 2.30 -26.48 -20.31
CA HIS A 83 2.12 -25.88 -18.99
C HIS A 83 0.65 -25.64 -18.61
N ARG A 84 -0.29 -26.24 -19.33
CA ARG A 84 -1.73 -26.05 -19.13
C ARG A 84 -2.19 -26.35 -17.71
N ILE A 85 -1.75 -27.46 -17.13
CA ILE A 85 -2.13 -27.86 -15.76
C ILE A 85 -1.74 -26.78 -14.74
N ASN A 86 -0.60 -26.10 -14.94
CA ASN A 86 -0.16 -25.03 -14.05
C ASN A 86 -1.05 -23.79 -14.14
N TYR A 87 -1.51 -23.44 -15.35
CA TYR A 87 -2.41 -22.31 -15.56
C TYR A 87 -3.83 -22.61 -15.09
N ASP A 88 -4.37 -23.77 -15.44
CA ASP A 88 -5.73 -24.16 -15.06
C ASP A 88 -5.86 -24.31 -13.53
N LYS A 89 -4.80 -24.76 -12.84
CA LYS A 89 -4.81 -24.94 -11.39
C LYS A 89 -4.63 -23.65 -10.59
N TYR A 90 -3.66 -22.81 -10.96
CA TYR A 90 -3.26 -21.66 -10.15
C TYR A 90 -3.71 -20.31 -10.72
N HIS A 91 -4.05 -20.24 -12.00
CA HIS A 91 -4.40 -19.01 -12.70
C HIS A 91 -5.69 -19.15 -13.51
N PRO A 92 -6.81 -19.55 -12.88
CA PRO A 92 -8.09 -19.65 -13.57
C PRO A 92 -8.53 -18.28 -14.10
N GLY A 93 -9.02 -18.24 -15.34
CA GLY A 93 -9.45 -17.00 -16.01
C GLY A 93 -8.31 -16.18 -16.63
N TYR A 94 -7.08 -16.69 -16.67
CA TYR A 94 -5.96 -16.01 -17.34
C TYR A 94 -6.17 -15.89 -18.85
N PHE A 95 -6.71 -16.94 -19.47
CA PHE A 95 -7.03 -16.94 -20.90
C PHE A 95 -8.49 -16.54 -21.14
N GLY A 96 -8.70 -15.60 -22.06
CA GLY A 96 -10.04 -15.13 -22.45
C GLY A 96 -10.13 -13.61 -22.53
N LYS A 97 -11.29 -13.11 -22.95
CA LYS A 97 -11.64 -11.67 -22.94
C LYS A 97 -12.92 -11.48 -22.12
N VAL A 98 -12.96 -10.45 -21.29
CA VAL A 98 -14.12 -10.12 -20.44
C VAL A 98 -14.34 -8.61 -20.43
N GLY A 99 -15.60 -8.17 -20.46
CA GLY A 99 -16.01 -6.77 -20.27
C GLY A 99 -15.80 -5.86 -21.48
N MET A 100 -16.12 -4.57 -21.29
CA MET A 100 -15.99 -3.52 -22.31
C MET A 100 -14.64 -2.80 -22.22
N ARG A 101 -14.08 -2.38 -23.37
CA ARG A 101 -12.83 -1.62 -23.42
C ARG A 101 -13.05 -0.15 -23.11
N ASN A 102 -12.35 0.37 -22.10
CA ASN A 102 -12.34 1.79 -21.76
C ASN A 102 -11.09 2.48 -22.35
N PHE A 103 -11.28 3.41 -23.28
CA PHE A 103 -10.19 4.18 -23.88
C PHE A 103 -9.85 5.41 -23.04
N HIS A 104 -8.58 5.85 -23.06
CA HIS A 104 -8.11 7.05 -22.33
C HIS A 104 -8.54 7.07 -20.84
N LEU A 105 -8.24 5.98 -20.12
CA LEU A 105 -8.60 5.85 -18.71
C LEU A 105 -7.87 6.88 -17.82
N ASN A 106 -8.60 7.92 -17.40
CA ASN A 106 -8.12 8.89 -16.41
C ASN A 106 -8.52 8.47 -14.99
N ARG A 107 -7.59 7.86 -14.25
CA ARG A 107 -7.83 7.36 -12.88
C ARG A 107 -8.19 8.46 -11.88
N ASN A 108 -7.78 9.71 -12.14
CA ASN A 108 -8.06 10.85 -11.25
C ASN A 108 -9.56 11.17 -11.18
N HIS A 109 -10.30 11.01 -12.29
CA HIS A 109 -11.76 11.24 -12.29
C HIS A 109 -12.51 10.16 -11.50
N GLN A 110 -11.95 8.95 -11.44
CA GLN A 110 -12.50 7.82 -10.69
C GLN A 110 -11.95 7.74 -9.26
N TYR A 111 -11.16 8.73 -8.82
CA TYR A 111 -10.55 8.73 -7.51
C TYR A 111 -11.61 8.94 -6.43
N CYS A 112 -11.88 7.89 -5.66
CA CYS A 112 -12.85 7.93 -4.57
C CYS A 112 -12.36 7.08 -3.38
N PRO A 113 -11.37 7.56 -2.61
CA PRO A 113 -10.92 6.90 -1.39
C PRO A 113 -12.05 6.81 -0.36
N THR A 114 -12.23 5.63 0.22
CA THR A 114 -13.33 5.30 1.13
C THR A 114 -12.86 5.12 2.57
N LEU A 115 -13.66 5.59 3.53
CA LEU A 115 -13.46 5.36 4.96
C LEU A 115 -14.70 4.65 5.56
N ASN A 116 -14.49 3.77 6.54
CA ASN A 116 -15.57 3.10 7.29
C ASN A 116 -15.81 3.78 8.65
N LEU A 117 -17.02 3.64 9.20
CA LEU A 117 -17.39 4.20 10.51
C LEU A 117 -16.45 3.79 11.66
N THR A 118 -15.92 2.56 11.65
CA THR A 118 -15.00 2.08 12.70
C THR A 118 -13.78 2.98 12.90
N LYS A 119 -13.26 3.57 11.81
CA LYS A 119 -12.05 4.39 11.83
C LYS A 119 -12.33 5.88 11.97
N LEU A 120 -13.60 6.27 12.04
CA LEU A 120 -14.00 7.68 12.08
C LEU A 120 -13.49 8.38 13.34
N TRP A 121 -13.64 7.74 14.51
CA TRP A 121 -13.17 8.28 15.79
C TRP A 121 -11.65 8.30 15.91
N ALA A 122 -10.93 7.45 15.19
CA ALA A 122 -9.47 7.48 15.15
C ALA A 122 -8.93 8.77 14.48
N LEU A 123 -9.70 9.38 13.57
CA LEU A 123 -9.31 10.65 12.93
C LEU A 123 -9.49 11.87 13.84
N VAL A 124 -10.33 11.75 14.87
CA VAL A 124 -10.62 12.85 15.81
C VAL A 124 -9.50 13.01 16.84
N GLY A 125 -8.82 11.90 17.18
CA GLY A 125 -7.89 11.82 18.31
C GLY A 125 -8.64 11.50 19.62
N GLU A 126 -7.94 10.85 20.57
CA GLU A 126 -8.56 10.38 21.82
C GLU A 126 -8.89 11.55 22.77
N ASP A 127 -8.04 12.58 22.82
CA ASP A 127 -8.23 13.73 23.71
C ASP A 127 -9.57 14.45 23.45
N LYS A 128 -9.85 14.72 22.17
CA LYS A 128 -11.11 15.35 21.73
C LYS A 128 -12.31 14.43 21.93
N ARG A 129 -12.12 13.12 21.82
CA ARG A 129 -13.19 12.14 22.07
C ARG A 129 -13.58 12.12 23.55
N ILE A 130 -12.62 12.25 24.46
CA ILE A 130 -12.86 12.33 25.90
C ILE A 130 -13.52 13.67 26.25
N GLU A 131 -13.07 14.78 25.67
CA GLU A 131 -13.68 16.11 25.85
C GLU A 131 -15.16 16.11 25.44
N CYS A 132 -15.48 15.65 24.22
CA CYS A 132 -16.86 15.56 23.73
C CYS A 132 -17.72 14.52 24.46
N LYS A 133 -17.12 13.65 25.29
CA LYS A 133 -17.89 12.76 26.18
C LYS A 133 -18.37 13.50 27.43
N LYS A 134 -17.63 14.51 27.88
CA LYS A 134 -17.95 15.31 29.07
C LYS A 134 -19.00 16.38 28.76
N ASP A 135 -18.84 17.06 27.62
CA ASP A 135 -19.72 18.16 27.22
C ASP A 135 -20.61 17.75 26.02
N ALA A 136 -21.90 17.52 26.28
CA ALA A 136 -22.86 17.12 25.24
C ALA A 136 -23.15 18.22 24.20
N THR A 137 -22.90 19.48 24.54
CA THR A 137 -23.15 20.64 23.66
C THR A 137 -22.11 20.78 22.55
N LYS A 138 -20.90 20.25 22.74
CA LYS A 138 -19.76 20.44 21.83
C LYS A 138 -19.52 19.18 20.99
N VAL A 139 -20.00 19.20 19.75
CA VAL A 139 -19.91 18.07 18.81
C VAL A 139 -18.71 18.21 17.87
N PRO A 140 -17.87 17.17 17.70
CA PRO A 140 -16.72 17.25 16.81
C PRO A 140 -17.14 17.24 15.34
N VAL A 141 -16.56 18.15 14.56
CA VAL A 141 -16.74 18.23 13.11
C VAL A 141 -15.52 17.60 12.42
N VAL A 142 -15.74 16.50 11.71
CA VAL A 142 -14.69 15.79 10.97
C VAL A 142 -14.83 16.04 9.49
N ASP A 143 -13.78 16.56 8.90
CA ASP A 143 -13.71 16.85 7.47
C ASP A 143 -12.88 15.81 6.74
N LEU A 144 -13.55 14.82 6.16
CA LEU A 144 -12.90 13.67 5.53
C LEU A 144 -12.08 14.08 4.31
N VAL A 145 -12.48 15.14 3.60
CA VAL A 145 -11.79 15.59 2.40
C VAL A 145 -10.39 16.11 2.74
N LYS A 146 -10.23 16.79 3.88
CA LYS A 146 -8.91 17.24 4.37
C LYS A 146 -7.98 16.06 4.70
N PHE A 147 -8.55 14.95 5.19
CA PHE A 147 -7.82 13.71 5.44
C PHE A 147 -7.65 12.84 4.19
N GLY A 148 -8.10 13.31 3.01
CA GLY A 148 -7.95 12.60 1.75
C GLY A 148 -8.97 11.50 1.49
N TYR A 149 -10.10 11.49 2.19
CA TYR A 149 -11.21 10.53 1.97
C TYR A 149 -12.44 11.24 1.38
N PHE A 150 -13.05 10.64 0.37
CA PHE A 150 -14.19 11.24 -0.33
C PHE A 150 -15.53 10.58 0.03
N LYS A 151 -15.53 9.26 0.31
CA LYS A 151 -16.75 8.50 0.58
C LYS A 151 -16.73 7.84 1.96
N LEU A 152 -17.81 8.02 2.72
CA LEU A 152 -18.03 7.32 3.98
C LEU A 152 -18.95 6.11 3.82
N LEU A 153 -18.47 4.96 4.27
CA LEU A 153 -19.13 3.66 4.24
C LEU A 153 -19.60 3.24 5.63
N GLY A 154 -20.70 2.50 5.68
CA GLY A 154 -21.45 2.20 6.91
C GLY A 154 -21.02 0.94 7.66
N THR A 155 -19.85 0.37 7.36
CA THR A 155 -19.36 -0.86 8.00
C THR A 155 -18.83 -0.56 9.40
N GLY A 156 -19.16 -1.43 10.37
CA GLY A 156 -18.78 -1.27 11.77
C GLY A 156 -19.83 -0.58 12.65
N HIS A 157 -19.45 -0.38 13.91
CA HIS A 157 -20.26 0.29 14.92
C HIS A 157 -19.71 1.69 15.21
N ILE A 158 -20.59 2.62 15.51
CA ILE A 158 -20.26 3.96 15.97
C ILE A 158 -20.73 4.06 17.43
N PRO A 159 -19.90 4.56 18.37
CA PRO A 159 -20.37 4.79 19.73
C PRO A 159 -21.56 5.75 19.73
N LYS A 160 -22.38 5.70 20.77
CA LYS A 160 -23.52 6.62 21.02
C LYS A 160 -23.02 8.02 21.40
N GLN A 161 -22.14 8.59 20.58
CA GLN A 161 -21.60 9.94 20.71
C GLN A 161 -21.89 10.65 19.39
N PRO A 162 -22.50 11.85 19.41
CA PRO A 162 -22.83 12.57 18.20
C PRO A 162 -21.53 13.00 17.48
N ILE A 163 -21.55 12.94 16.15
CA ILE A 163 -20.45 13.38 15.31
C ILE A 163 -20.99 14.04 14.04
N ILE A 164 -20.39 15.15 13.63
CA ILE A 164 -20.73 15.82 12.37
C ILE A 164 -19.65 15.46 11.36
N VAL A 165 -20.04 14.82 10.26
CA VAL A 165 -19.10 14.38 9.23
C VAL A 165 -19.33 15.16 7.94
N LYS A 166 -18.27 15.76 7.42
CA LYS A 166 -18.22 16.43 6.10
C LYS A 166 -17.53 15.50 5.10
N ALA A 167 -18.23 15.12 4.03
CA ALA A 167 -17.70 14.25 2.97
C ALA A 167 -18.37 14.52 1.62
N LYS A 168 -17.77 14.04 0.53
CA LYS A 168 -18.38 14.15 -0.82
C LYS A 168 -19.54 13.18 -1.00
N PHE A 169 -19.38 11.95 -0.50
CA PHE A 169 -20.35 10.88 -0.68
C PHE A 169 -20.60 10.13 0.63
N PHE A 170 -21.85 9.72 0.85
CA PHE A 170 -22.24 8.84 1.95
C PHE A 170 -22.97 7.62 1.40
N SER A 171 -22.78 6.46 2.03
CA SER A 171 -23.65 5.31 1.81
C SER A 171 -24.92 5.42 2.67
N ARG A 172 -26.05 4.89 2.19
CA ARG A 172 -27.33 4.87 2.93
C ARG A 172 -27.19 4.34 4.36
N ASN A 173 -26.39 3.29 4.52
CA ASN A 173 -26.14 2.68 5.83
C ASN A 173 -25.28 3.57 6.75
N ALA A 174 -24.30 4.31 6.19
CA ALA A 174 -23.48 5.24 6.98
C ALA A 174 -24.34 6.39 7.51
N GLU A 175 -25.13 6.99 6.63
CA GLU A 175 -26.02 8.09 6.98
C GLU A 175 -27.02 7.69 8.07
N ARG A 176 -27.71 6.55 7.89
CA ARG A 176 -28.64 6.01 8.88
C ARG A 176 -27.98 5.83 10.25
N LYS A 177 -26.79 5.23 10.31
CA LYS A 177 -26.07 4.98 11.56
C LYS A 177 -25.60 6.27 12.24
N ILE A 178 -25.15 7.26 11.48
CA ILE A 178 -24.74 8.56 12.03
C ILE A 178 -25.94 9.31 12.61
N LYS A 179 -27.07 9.32 11.90
CA LYS A 179 -28.32 9.92 12.39
C LYS A 179 -28.81 9.23 13.68
N LEU A 180 -28.75 7.89 13.74
CA LEU A 180 -29.09 7.13 14.94
C LEU A 180 -28.16 7.41 16.13
N ALA A 181 -26.90 7.77 15.87
CA ALA A 181 -25.95 8.18 16.90
C ALA A 181 -26.11 9.66 17.33
N GLY A 182 -27.09 10.39 16.78
CA GLY A 182 -27.30 11.82 17.05
C GLY A 182 -26.34 12.74 16.26
N GLY A 183 -25.63 12.20 15.27
CA GLY A 183 -24.74 12.95 14.40
C GLY A 183 -25.41 13.48 13.13
N ALA A 184 -24.68 14.29 12.37
CA ALA A 184 -25.13 14.85 11.09
C ALA A 184 -24.15 14.55 9.95
N CYS A 185 -24.69 14.34 8.75
CA CYS A 185 -23.90 14.18 7.53
C CYS A 185 -24.03 15.45 6.69
N ILE A 186 -22.90 16.09 6.38
CA ILE A 186 -22.83 17.30 5.57
C ILE A 186 -22.11 16.96 4.26
N LEU A 187 -22.76 17.26 3.14
CA LEU A 187 -22.17 17.10 1.82
C LEU A 187 -21.18 18.24 1.55
N ARG A 188 -20.02 17.89 0.98
CA ARG A 188 -18.97 18.83 0.58
C ARG A 188 -18.53 18.52 -0.85
N ALA A 189 -18.39 19.54 -1.69
CA ALA A 189 -17.85 19.41 -3.04
C ALA A 189 -16.31 19.39 -3.05
#